data_AF-A0A0T1WTF5-F1
#
_entry.id   AF-A0A0T1WTF5-F1
#
_cell.length_a   1.000
_cell.length_b   1.000
_cell.length_c   1.000
_cell.angle_alpha   90.00
_cell.angle_beta   90.00
_cell.angle_gamma   90.00
#
_symmetry.space_group_name_H-M   'P 1'
#
loop_
_entity.id
_entity.type
_entity.pdbx_description
1 polymer ?
#
loop_
_entity_poly.entity_id
_entity_poly.type
_entity_poly.pdbx_seq_one_letter_code
_entity_poly.pdbx_strand_id
1 'polypeptide(L)'
;MNPRNTTMHQPNSDLTISEVLTDPLIRAVMRADGVTTNEMKTLLYSAASALRQTQPGTTSARSHSVNLLAAPKRRLLSMVHPLAARSDLVRLSA
;
A
#
# COMPACT_ATOMS: atom_id res chain seq x y z
N MET A 1 0.70 -15.29 48.12
CA MET A 1 0.51 -14.10 47.28
C MET A 1 1.39 -14.27 46.04
N ASN A 2 0.82 -14.68 44.90
CA ASN A 2 1.63 -14.90 43.69
C ASN A 2 2.01 -13.55 43.07
N PRO A 3 3.31 -13.26 42.86
CA PRO A 3 3.71 -12.03 42.19
C PRO A 3 3.22 -12.08 40.75
N ARG A 4 2.42 -11.09 40.36
CA ARG A 4 2.02 -10.91 38.96
C ARG A 4 3.29 -10.59 38.18
N ASN A 5 3.67 -11.49 37.28
CA ASN A 5 4.81 -11.34 36.40
C ASN A 5 4.52 -10.23 35.37
N THR A 6 4.64 -8.97 35.77
CA THR A 6 4.56 -7.83 34.85
C THR A 6 5.93 -7.67 34.21
N THR A 7 6.11 -8.28 33.04
CA THR A 7 7.28 -8.05 32.18
C THR A 7 7.23 -6.60 31.72
N MET A 8 7.96 -5.72 32.41
CA MET A 8 8.21 -4.35 31.96
C MET A 8 9.18 -4.45 30.78
N HIS A 9 8.66 -4.44 29.55
CA HIS A 9 9.50 -4.41 28.35
C HIS A 9 10.34 -3.13 28.35
N GLN A 10 11.65 -3.27 28.14
CA GLN A 10 12.55 -2.13 28.06
C GLN A 10 12.13 -1.23 26.88
N PRO A 11 12.13 0.10 27.05
CA PRO A 11 11.61 1.04 26.05
C PRO A 11 12.40 1.08 24.73
N ASN A 12 13.50 0.32 24.63
CA ASN A 12 14.46 0.37 23.53
C ASN A 12 14.57 -0.96 22.76
N SER A 13 13.79 -1.98 23.15
CA SER A 13 13.72 -3.24 22.42
C SER A 13 12.55 -3.18 21.44
N ASP A 14 12.83 -3.37 20.16
CA ASP A 14 11.79 -3.51 19.14
C ASP A 14 10.84 -4.63 19.52
N LEU A 15 9.57 -4.28 19.70
CA LEU A 15 8.53 -5.24 20.02
C LEU A 15 7.99 -5.86 18.74
N THR A 16 7.77 -7.17 18.78
CA THR A 16 7.00 -7.84 17.72
C THR A 16 5.55 -7.37 17.76
N ILE A 17 4.86 -7.41 16.62
CA ILE A 17 3.43 -7.08 16.54
C ILE A 17 2.60 -7.92 17.53
N SER A 18 2.99 -9.19 17.78
CA SER A 18 2.28 -10.02 18.74
C SER A 18 2.42 -9.51 20.18
N GLU A 19 3.59 -8.99 20.57
CA GLU A 19 3.81 -8.40 21.89
C GLU A 19 3.09 -7.06 22.03
N VAL A 20 3.16 -6.21 21.01
CA VAL A 20 2.41 -4.94 20.95
C VAL A 20 0.91 -5.17 21.16
N LEU A 21 0.34 -6.20 20.52
CA LEU A 21 -1.08 -6.50 20.68
C LEU A 21 -1.46 -7.10 22.04
N THR A 22 -0.48 -7.45 22.88
CA THR A 22 -0.72 -7.83 24.28
C THR A 22 -0.64 -6.66 25.24
N ASP A 23 -0.20 -5.48 24.78
CA ASP A 23 -0.08 -4.28 25.60
C ASP A 23 -1.42 -3.87 26.22
N PRO A 24 -1.46 -3.54 27.53
CA PRO A 24 -2.71 -3.19 28.21
C PRO A 24 -3.44 -1.97 27.63
N LEU A 25 -2.72 -0.94 27.17
CA LEU A 25 -3.32 0.26 26.60
C LEU A 25 -3.88 -0.03 25.22
N ILE A 26 -3.13 -0.74 24.39
CA ILE A 26 -3.59 -1.15 23.06
C ILE A 26 -4.82 -2.04 23.18
N ARG A 27 -4.83 -3.01 24.11
CA ARG A 27 -6.02 -3.84 24.37
C ARG A 27 -7.21 -3.06 24.92
N ALA A 28 -6.99 -1.95 25.63
CA ALA A 28 -8.08 -1.10 26.07
C ALA A 28 -8.74 -0.40 24.88
N VAL A 29 -7.93 0.17 23.98
CA VAL A 29 -8.41 0.81 22.75
C VAL A 29 -9.15 -0.18 21.85
N MET A 30 -8.56 -1.34 21.58
CA MET A 30 -9.20 -2.37 20.76
C MET A 30 -10.56 -2.81 21.31
N ARG A 31 -10.69 -2.95 22.63
CA ARG A 31 -11.97 -3.28 23.26
C ARG A 31 -12.99 -2.15 23.17
N ALA A 32 -12.56 -0.90 23.28
CA ALA A 32 -13.43 0.25 23.10
C ALA A 32 -14.02 0.28 21.67
N ASP A 33 -13.24 -0.17 20.69
CA ASP A 33 -13.64 -0.23 19.28
C ASP A 33 -14.29 -1.58 18.90
N GLY A 34 -14.47 -2.51 19.84
CA GLY A 34 -15.06 -3.82 19.58
C GLY A 34 -14.19 -4.76 18.72
N VAL A 35 -12.90 -4.49 18.60
CA VAL A 35 -11.95 -5.25 17.76
C VAL A 35 -11.25 -6.34 18.58
N THR A 36 -11.25 -7.57 18.06
CA THR A 36 -10.50 -8.67 18.66
C THR A 36 -9.03 -8.66 18.27
N THR A 37 -8.18 -9.31 19.08
CA THR A 37 -6.75 -9.47 18.77
C THR A 37 -6.50 -10.14 17.41
N ASN A 38 -7.35 -11.09 17.02
CA ASN A 38 -7.19 -11.80 15.76
C ASN A 38 -7.54 -10.94 14.54
N GLU A 39 -8.58 -10.11 14.65
CA GLU A 39 -8.96 -9.16 13.59
C GLU A 39 -7.87 -8.10 13.38
N MET A 40 -7.34 -7.54 14.46
CA MET A 40 -6.24 -6.57 14.39
C MET A 40 -4.98 -7.19 13.76
N LYS A 41 -4.62 -8.43 14.13
CA LYS A 41 -3.51 -9.16 13.47
C LYS A 41 -3.76 -9.30 11.98
N THR A 42 -4.95 -9.77 11.61
CA THR A 42 -5.33 -10.00 10.21
C THR A 42 -5.25 -8.71 9.40
N LEU A 43 -5.75 -7.61 9.94
CA LEU A 43 -5.70 -6.29 9.33
C LEU A 43 -4.25 -5.82 9.11
N LEU A 44 -3.39 -5.92 10.13
CA LEU A 44 -1.99 -5.52 10.03
C LEU A 44 -1.22 -6.37 9.01
N TYR A 45 -1.43 -7.70 8.99
CA TYR A 45 -0.81 -8.57 7.99
C TYR A 45 -1.29 -8.25 6.58
N SER A 46 -2.58 -7.97 6.40
CA SER A 46 -3.18 -7.62 5.11
C SER A 46 -2.63 -6.29 4.61
N ALA A 47 -2.56 -5.27 5.48
CA ALA A 47 -1.96 -3.98 5.16
C ALA A 47 -0.48 -4.12 4.79
N ALA A 48 0.31 -4.88 5.56
CA ALA A 48 1.71 -5.14 5.24
C ALA A 48 1.87 -5.88 3.91
N SER A 49 0.97 -6.83 3.61
CA SER A 49 0.96 -7.53 2.32
C SER A 49 0.63 -6.57 1.16
N ALA A 50 -0.37 -5.72 1.33
CA ALA A 50 -0.74 -4.71 0.35
C ALA A 50 0.43 -3.75 0.09
N LEU A 51 1.12 -3.28 1.14
CA LEU A 51 2.31 -2.40 1.03
C LEU A 51 3.46 -3.06 0.25
N ARG A 52 3.68 -4.36 0.42
CA ARG A 52 4.69 -5.10 -0.35
C ARG A 52 4.29 -5.23 -1.82
N GLN A 53 3.00 -5.38 -2.11
CA GLN A 53 2.47 -5.46 -3.48
C GLN A 53 2.43 -4.08 -4.17
N THR A 54 2.19 -3.01 -3.42
CA THR A 54 2.24 -1.62 -3.88
C THR A 54 3.63 -1.00 -3.76
N GLN A 55 4.67 -1.80 -3.60
CA GLN A 55 6.01 -1.45 -4.05
C GLN A 55 6.12 -1.85 -5.53
N PRO A 56 5.68 -1.02 -6.49
CA PRO A 56 6.24 -1.13 -7.81
C PRO A 56 7.72 -0.85 -7.61
N GLY A 57 8.56 -1.78 -8.08
CA GLY A 57 9.96 -1.47 -8.32
C GLY A 57 10.03 -0.07 -8.95
N THR A 58 11.00 0.70 -8.52
CA THR A 58 11.38 2.06 -8.91
C THR A 58 11.34 2.36 -10.41
N THR A 59 10.17 2.27 -11.05
CA THR A 59 9.83 2.79 -12.36
C THR A 59 8.96 4.03 -12.18
N SER A 60 9.27 4.81 -11.14
CA SER A 60 8.62 6.08 -10.87
C SER A 60 9.22 7.12 -11.79
N ALA A 61 8.48 7.47 -12.85
CA ALA A 61 8.64 8.58 -13.79
C ALA A 61 9.97 8.73 -14.58
N ARG A 62 11.14 8.60 -13.93
CA ARG A 62 12.45 8.83 -14.55
C ARG A 62 12.76 7.80 -15.63
N SER A 63 12.55 6.52 -15.37
CA SER A 63 12.78 5.46 -16.37
C SER A 63 11.86 5.59 -17.58
N HIS A 64 10.64 6.09 -17.37
CA HIS A 64 9.69 6.33 -18.46
C HIS A 64 10.12 7.52 -19.31
N SER A 65 10.56 8.64 -18.69
CA SER A 65 11.04 9.80 -19.42
C SER A 65 12.33 9.51 -20.21
N VAL A 66 13.33 8.79 -19.66
CA VAL A 66 14.49 8.39 -20.47
C VAL A 66 14.10 7.51 -21.65
N ASN A 67 13.11 6.62 -21.49
CA ASN A 67 12.62 5.78 -22.59
C ASN A 67 11.86 6.59 -23.64
N LEU A 68 11.14 7.66 -23.26
CA LEU A 68 10.50 8.58 -24.20
C LEU A 68 11.52 9.45 -24.95
N LEU A 69 12.57 9.93 -24.26
CA LEU A 69 13.63 10.72 -24.89
C LEU A 69 14.50 9.87 -25.84
N ALA A 70 14.67 8.59 -25.54
CA ALA A 70 15.40 7.63 -26.39
C ALA A 70 14.52 6.98 -27.48
N ALA A 71 13.20 7.19 -27.45
CA ALA A 71 12.29 6.53 -28.39
C ALA A 71 12.34 7.17 -29.80
N PRO A 72 12.38 6.36 -30.88
CA PRO A 72 12.24 6.87 -32.24
C PRO A 72 10.93 7.63 -32.45
N LYS A 73 10.96 8.71 -33.24
CA LYS A 73 9.83 9.63 -33.50
C LYS A 73 8.52 8.93 -33.90
N ARG A 74 8.60 7.82 -34.66
CA ARG A 74 7.43 7.00 -35.07
C ARG A 74 6.74 6.31 -33.88
N ARG A 75 7.50 5.89 -32.87
CA ARG A 75 6.98 5.26 -31.65
C ARG A 75 6.23 6.27 -30.79
N LEU A 76 6.78 7.48 -30.64
CA LEU A 76 6.12 8.57 -29.93
C LEU A 76 4.77 8.95 -30.56
N LEU A 77 4.71 9.08 -31.89
CA LEU A 77 3.46 9.38 -32.60
C LEU A 77 2.38 8.30 -32.33
N SER A 78 2.73 7.01 -32.42
CA SER A 78 1.79 5.92 -32.15
C SER A 78 1.19 5.92 -30.74
N MET A 79 1.89 6.50 -29.76
CA MET A 79 1.43 6.60 -28.37
C MET A 79 0.47 7.78 -28.15
N VAL A 80 0.48 8.79 -29.02
CA VAL A 80 -0.41 9.98 -28.94
C VAL A 80 -1.69 9.76 -29.77
N HIS A 81 -1.63 8.93 -30.82
CA HIS A 81 -2.74 8.66 -31.72
C HIS A 81 -3.97 7.87 -31.17
N PRO A 82 -4.00 7.21 -29.99
CA PRO A 82 -5.21 6.49 -29.55
C PRO A 82 -6.43 7.40 -29.31
N LEU A 83 -6.20 8.69 -29.06
CA LEU A 83 -7.25 9.66 -28.70
C LEU A 83 -7.77 10.48 -29.90
N ALA A 84 -7.10 10.44 -31.05
CA ALA A 84 -7.48 11.22 -32.23
C ALA A 84 -8.44 10.47 -33.18
N ALA A 85 -8.58 9.15 -33.06
CA ALA A 85 -9.36 8.34 -34.00
C ALA A 85 -10.87 8.26 -33.69
N ARG A 86 -11.35 8.93 -32.63
CA ARG A 86 -12.76 8.87 -32.21
C ARG A 86 -13.63 10.04 -32.67
N SER A 87 -13.07 11.02 -33.37
CA SER A 87 -13.79 12.24 -33.76
C SER A 87 -14.48 12.18 -35.13
N ASP A 88 -14.23 11.16 -35.96
CA ASP A 88 -14.72 11.12 -37.35
C ASP A 88 -15.97 10.27 -37.61
N LEU A 89 -16.65 9.75 -36.57
CA LEU A 89 -17.80 8.85 -36.74
C LEU A 89 -19.15 9.41 -36.26
N VAL A 90 -19.32 10.74 -36.25
CA VAL A 90 -20.58 11.39 -35.81
C VAL A 90 -21.19 12.33 -36.86
N ARG A 91 -20.58 12.53 -38.04
CA ARG A 91 -21.04 13.56 -39.00
C ARG A 91 -21.61 13.10 -40.34
N LEU A 92 -22.10 11.86 -40.47
CA LEU A 92 -22.75 11.38 -41.71
C LEU A 92 -24.17 10.78 -41.53
N SER A 93 -24.94 11.18 -40.53
CA SER A 93 -26.37 10.87 -40.53
C SER A 93 -27.20 11.96 -39.86
N ALA A 94 -27.54 12.99 -40.63
CA ALA A 94 -28.69 13.85 -40.41
C ALA A 94 -29.16 14.39 -41.77
#